data_AF-T0F3W3-F1
#
_entry.id   AF-T0F3W3-F1
#
_cell.length_a   1.000
_cell.length_b   1.000
_cell.length_c   1.000
_cell.angle_alpha   90.00
_cell.angle_beta   90.00
_cell.angle_gamma   90.00
#
_symmetry.space_group_name_H-M   'P 1'
#
loop_
_entity.id
_entity.type
_entity.pdbx_description
1 polymer ?
#
loop_
_entity_poly.entity_id
_entity_poly.type
_entity_poly.pdbx_seq_one_letter_code
_entity_poly.pdbx_strand_id
1 'polypeptide(L)'
;MSSIKHAVEVCRFLVLLASVVFSSACKHESEEVNPYMDLFNNSPLTKSGFYKDEATSWEFRVFPLDVEAKSFVTSLNRIDGFDEVPSPSASWRIVAKEVRSVKAELPKSINKLLTEFLFRIYVCENLGGSAVSGFVYRNGHAIGGFVILDSQILNKNANDWISYKESSAFKPDNTEIKIKIEEENSNTKVNALRYILLHEFGHILSVASGVGPDFRGKTRRFENLPFYQGIWKSEKKSVYDGSEFSLRPRIKFYSSSLPLRENWNNIYPILEKTPFPTLYSATNADDFFAESFVSYVHVIMQKRPWELVLYDKGKPIYKTRNGIEKDSLEKQRGIIENIINRSDP
;
A
#
# COMPACT_ATOMS: atom_id res chain seq x y z
N MET A 1 55.14 12.96 -44.01
CA MET A 1 54.09 11.90 -43.89
C MET A 1 53.91 11.34 -42.47
N SER A 2 54.75 11.67 -41.48
CA SER A 2 54.62 11.15 -40.10
C SER A 2 53.59 11.91 -39.23
N SER A 3 53.48 13.24 -39.40
CA SER A 3 52.64 14.10 -38.53
C SER A 3 51.12 13.92 -38.73
N ILE A 4 50.66 13.53 -39.93
CA ILE A 4 49.23 13.36 -40.22
C ILE A 4 48.68 12.05 -39.63
N LYS A 5 49.51 11.01 -39.50
CA LYS A 5 49.09 9.72 -38.90
C LYS A 5 48.81 9.87 -37.39
N HIS A 6 49.62 10.64 -36.67
CA HIS A 6 49.39 10.92 -35.25
C HIS A 6 48.14 11.76 -34.99
N ALA A 7 47.86 12.77 -35.84
CA ALA A 7 46.64 13.58 -35.69
C ALA A 7 45.36 12.74 -35.92
N VAL A 8 45.39 11.77 -36.84
CA VAL A 8 44.25 10.89 -37.12
C VAL A 8 44.05 9.83 -36.03
N GLU A 9 45.13 9.31 -35.42
CA GLU A 9 45.02 8.37 -34.29
C GLU A 9 44.51 9.04 -33.01
N VAL A 10 44.98 10.25 -32.69
CA VAL A 10 44.50 11.02 -31.53
C VAL A 10 43.02 11.43 -31.71
N CYS A 11 42.61 11.77 -32.94
CA CYS A 11 41.21 12.07 -33.23
C CYS A 11 40.30 10.83 -33.16
N ARG A 12 40.80 9.65 -33.57
CA ARG A 12 40.08 8.37 -33.37
C ARG A 12 39.96 7.99 -31.90
N PHE A 13 40.99 8.23 -31.09
CA PHE A 13 40.96 7.96 -29.66
C PHE A 13 39.99 8.90 -28.90
N LEU A 14 39.92 10.17 -29.28
CA LEU A 14 38.97 11.14 -28.70
C LEU A 14 37.52 10.85 -29.10
N VAL A 15 37.27 10.41 -30.34
CA VAL A 15 35.92 9.98 -30.78
C VAL A 15 35.50 8.69 -30.07
N LEU A 16 36.43 7.73 -29.88
CA LEU A 16 36.18 6.50 -29.12
C LEU A 16 35.91 6.79 -27.64
N LEU A 17 36.68 7.67 -26.99
CA LEU A 17 36.43 8.08 -25.61
C LEU A 17 35.07 8.79 -25.46
N ALA A 18 34.72 9.68 -26.40
CA ALA A 18 33.40 10.32 -26.39
C ALA A 18 32.28 9.28 -26.55
N SER A 19 32.42 8.29 -27.45
CA SER A 19 31.41 7.23 -27.60
C SER A 19 31.33 6.27 -26.40
N VAL A 20 32.40 6.06 -25.63
CA VAL A 20 32.38 5.23 -24.40
C VAL A 20 31.84 6.00 -23.19
N VAL A 21 32.10 7.32 -23.11
CA VAL A 21 31.55 8.19 -22.06
C VAL A 21 30.06 8.51 -22.30
N PHE A 22 29.59 8.59 -23.55
CA PHE A 22 28.17 8.78 -23.84
C PHE A 22 27.34 7.49 -23.89
N SER A 23 27.94 6.31 -24.13
CA SER A 23 27.21 5.03 -24.09
C SER A 23 27.01 4.47 -22.67
N SER A 24 27.69 5.03 -21.67
CA SER A 24 27.53 4.66 -20.26
C SER A 24 26.49 5.52 -19.51
N ALA A 25 25.91 6.54 -20.15
CA ALA A 25 24.97 7.48 -19.52
C ALA A 25 23.48 7.12 -19.65
N CYS A 26 23.10 6.09 -20.42
CA CYS A 26 21.71 5.59 -20.46
C CYS A 26 21.69 4.06 -20.54
N LYS A 27 22.07 3.36 -19.47
CA LYS A 27 21.47 2.06 -19.22
C LYS A 27 20.00 2.33 -18.87
N HIS A 28 19.11 2.22 -19.86
CA HIS A 28 17.69 2.08 -19.58
C HIS A 28 17.57 0.94 -18.57
N GLU A 29 17.16 1.28 -17.36
CA GLU A 29 16.81 0.28 -16.35
C GLU A 29 15.78 -0.65 -17.00
N SER A 30 16.04 -1.96 -17.02
CA SER A 30 15.13 -2.93 -17.64
C SER A 30 13.74 -2.74 -17.04
N GLU A 31 12.72 -2.53 -17.86
CA GLU A 31 11.37 -2.31 -17.37
C GLU A 31 10.92 -3.51 -16.51
N GLU A 32 10.53 -3.22 -15.27
CA GLU A 32 10.07 -4.23 -14.32
C GLU A 32 8.75 -4.83 -14.83
N VAL A 33 8.79 -6.12 -15.18
CA VAL A 33 7.60 -6.85 -15.65
C VAL A 33 6.63 -6.98 -14.49
N ASN A 34 5.37 -6.63 -14.72
CA ASN A 34 4.31 -6.75 -13.74
C ASN A 34 4.01 -8.23 -13.46
N PRO A 35 4.32 -8.77 -12.26
CA PRO A 35 4.11 -10.19 -11.97
C PRO A 35 2.62 -10.53 -11.77
N TYR A 36 1.78 -9.52 -11.55
CA TYR A 36 0.35 -9.68 -11.30
C TYR A 36 -0.48 -9.78 -12.59
N MET A 37 0.10 -9.42 -13.74
CA MET A 37 -0.61 -9.30 -15.02
C MET A 37 -1.48 -10.52 -15.34
N ASP A 38 -0.91 -11.73 -15.24
CA ASP A 38 -1.62 -12.95 -15.62
C ASP A 38 -2.76 -13.28 -14.64
N LEU A 39 -2.55 -13.05 -13.35
CA LEU A 39 -3.59 -13.24 -12.33
C LEU A 39 -4.79 -12.33 -12.61
N PHE A 40 -4.53 -11.04 -12.85
CA PHE A 40 -5.60 -10.06 -13.04
C PHE A 40 -6.29 -10.15 -14.40
N ASN A 41 -5.63 -10.67 -15.44
CA ASN A 41 -6.24 -10.92 -16.74
C ASN A 41 -7.15 -12.16 -16.76
N ASN A 42 -6.81 -13.19 -15.98
CA ASN A 42 -7.42 -14.51 -16.15
C ASN A 42 -8.42 -14.89 -15.04
N SER A 43 -8.30 -14.32 -13.84
CA SER A 43 -9.17 -14.70 -12.72
C SER A 43 -10.65 -14.35 -12.97
N PRO A 44 -11.60 -15.23 -12.60
CA PRO A 44 -13.02 -14.88 -12.60
C PRO A 44 -13.35 -13.70 -11.70
N LEU A 45 -12.67 -13.54 -10.56
CA LEU A 45 -12.92 -12.45 -9.60
C LEU A 45 -12.63 -11.07 -10.17
N THR A 46 -11.82 -10.96 -11.22
CA THR A 46 -11.48 -9.66 -11.80
C THR A 46 -12.46 -9.24 -12.89
N LYS A 47 -13.47 -10.05 -13.20
CA LYS A 47 -14.46 -9.78 -14.25
C LYS A 47 -15.76 -9.30 -13.64
N SER A 48 -16.28 -8.15 -14.11
CA SER A 48 -17.54 -7.60 -13.56
C SER A 48 -18.74 -8.56 -13.66
N GLY A 49 -18.75 -9.45 -14.65
CA GLY A 49 -19.82 -10.44 -14.83
C GLY A 49 -19.90 -11.50 -13.72
N PHE A 50 -18.90 -11.57 -12.84
CA PHE A 50 -18.91 -12.43 -11.66
C PHE A 50 -19.84 -11.88 -10.55
N TYR A 51 -20.05 -10.57 -10.52
CA TYR A 51 -20.80 -9.88 -9.46
C TYR A 51 -22.22 -9.55 -9.93
N LYS A 52 -23.07 -10.57 -10.07
CA LYS A 52 -24.47 -10.39 -10.51
C LYS A 52 -25.42 -10.04 -9.37
N ASP A 53 -25.03 -10.37 -8.14
CA ASP A 53 -25.83 -10.18 -6.94
C ASP A 53 -25.37 -8.93 -6.18
N GLU A 54 -25.69 -7.76 -6.73
CA GLU A 54 -25.28 -6.49 -6.13
C GLU A 54 -26.26 -6.08 -5.02
N ALA A 55 -25.96 -6.47 -3.78
CA ALA A 55 -26.61 -5.86 -2.64
C ALA A 55 -26.33 -4.35 -2.65
N THR A 56 -27.36 -3.54 -2.46
CA THR A 56 -27.26 -2.08 -2.59
C THR A 56 -26.30 -1.45 -1.59
N SER A 57 -25.99 -2.15 -0.49
CA SER A 57 -25.13 -1.65 0.57
C SER A 57 -24.03 -2.63 0.94
N TRP A 58 -22.82 -2.11 1.14
CA TRP A 58 -21.59 -2.91 1.22
C TRP A 58 -21.50 -3.80 2.47
N GLU A 59 -22.25 -3.51 3.54
CA GLU A 59 -22.37 -4.38 4.72
C GLU A 59 -23.07 -5.71 4.44
N PHE A 60 -23.80 -5.81 3.34
CA PHE A 60 -24.42 -7.06 2.88
C PHE A 60 -23.55 -7.79 1.83
N ARG A 61 -22.34 -7.28 1.54
CA ARG A 61 -21.42 -7.84 0.56
C ARG A 61 -20.30 -8.66 1.22
N VAL A 62 -20.52 -9.14 2.46
CA VAL A 62 -19.55 -9.90 3.25
C VAL A 62 -19.86 -11.40 3.20
N PHE A 63 -18.89 -12.21 2.76
CA PHE A 63 -19.06 -13.64 2.52
C PHE A 63 -17.86 -14.43 3.07
N PRO A 64 -18.01 -15.74 3.37
CA PRO A 64 -16.85 -16.60 3.58
C PRO A 64 -16.04 -16.71 2.29
N LEU A 65 -14.74 -17.03 2.40
CA LEU A 65 -13.88 -17.30 1.24
C LEU A 65 -14.48 -18.43 0.38
N ASP A 66 -14.86 -18.12 -0.86
CA ASP A 66 -15.35 -19.11 -1.82
C ASP A 66 -14.19 -19.74 -2.64
N VAL A 67 -14.50 -20.68 -3.52
CA VAL A 67 -13.48 -21.42 -4.30
C VAL A 67 -12.67 -20.50 -5.22
N GLU A 68 -13.31 -19.49 -5.81
CA GLU A 68 -12.67 -18.58 -6.75
C GLU A 68 -11.81 -17.55 -6.00
N ALA A 69 -12.31 -17.03 -4.88
CA ALA A 69 -11.57 -16.12 -4.00
C ALA A 69 -10.35 -16.83 -3.40
N LYS A 70 -10.50 -18.09 -2.99
CA LYS A 70 -9.38 -18.92 -2.53
C LYS A 70 -8.33 -19.13 -3.63
N SER A 71 -8.76 -19.44 -4.85
CA SER A 71 -7.87 -19.61 -6.00
C SER A 71 -7.08 -18.33 -6.31
N PHE A 72 -7.77 -17.19 -6.32
CA PHE A 72 -7.18 -15.87 -6.52
C PHE A 72 -6.10 -15.59 -5.46
N VAL A 73 -6.45 -15.67 -4.18
CA VAL A 73 -5.53 -15.30 -3.10
C VAL A 73 -4.36 -16.28 -2.96
N THR A 74 -4.57 -17.57 -3.24
CA THR A 74 -3.47 -18.54 -3.25
C THR A 74 -2.47 -18.23 -4.37
N SER A 75 -2.95 -17.75 -5.51
CA SER A 75 -2.10 -17.33 -6.63
C SER A 75 -1.36 -16.04 -6.30
N LEU A 76 -2.04 -15.09 -5.65
CA LEU A 76 -1.44 -13.84 -5.18
C LEU A 76 -0.31 -14.12 -4.15
N ASN A 77 -0.59 -14.93 -3.13
CA ASN A 77 0.40 -15.33 -2.12
C ASN A 77 1.67 -15.92 -2.77
N ARG A 78 1.52 -16.77 -3.80
CA ARG A 78 2.68 -17.32 -4.53
C ARG A 78 3.49 -16.26 -5.27
N ILE A 79 2.83 -15.26 -5.86
CA ILE A 79 3.51 -14.13 -6.53
C ILE A 79 4.31 -13.32 -5.51
N ASP A 80 3.72 -13.09 -4.33
CA ASP A 80 4.31 -12.28 -3.27
C ASP A 80 5.31 -13.05 -2.39
N GLY A 81 5.37 -14.38 -2.52
CA GLY A 81 6.30 -15.26 -1.79
C GLY A 81 5.80 -15.70 -0.42
N PHE A 82 4.49 -15.72 -0.19
CA PHE A 82 3.84 -16.27 1.00
C PHE A 82 3.53 -17.76 0.82
N ASP A 83 3.80 -18.54 1.87
CA ASP A 83 3.53 -19.98 1.92
C ASP A 83 2.13 -20.29 2.48
N GLU A 84 1.47 -19.29 3.06
CA GLU A 84 0.16 -19.39 3.66
C GLU A 84 -0.90 -19.77 2.61
N VAL A 85 -1.75 -20.73 2.98
CA VAL A 85 -2.88 -21.19 2.18
C VAL A 85 -4.17 -20.77 2.89
N PRO A 86 -4.90 -19.77 2.37
CA PRO A 86 -6.09 -19.27 3.05
C PRO A 86 -7.25 -20.27 3.02
N SER A 87 -8.02 -20.30 4.11
CA SER A 87 -9.23 -21.12 4.26
C SER A 87 -10.46 -20.27 4.59
N PRO A 88 -11.69 -20.73 4.32
CA PRO A 88 -12.89 -20.00 4.71
C PRO A 88 -13.01 -19.86 6.22
N SER A 89 -13.35 -18.66 6.73
CA SER A 89 -13.55 -18.43 8.16
C SER A 89 -15.02 -18.60 8.57
N ALA A 90 -15.26 -19.25 9.72
CA ALA A 90 -16.58 -19.28 10.35
C ALA A 90 -17.02 -17.91 10.91
N SER A 91 -16.07 -17.00 11.12
CA SER A 91 -16.29 -15.67 11.69
C SER A 91 -16.85 -14.64 10.70
N TRP A 92 -17.11 -15.01 9.43
CA TRP A 92 -17.56 -14.07 8.40
C TRP A 92 -18.84 -13.30 8.78
N ARG A 93 -19.77 -13.94 9.51
CA ARG A 93 -20.99 -13.27 9.99
C ARG A 93 -20.73 -12.26 11.10
N ILE A 94 -19.68 -12.48 11.90
CA ILE A 94 -19.23 -11.53 12.92
C ILE A 94 -18.63 -10.32 12.20
N VAL A 95 -17.73 -10.55 11.24
CA VAL A 95 -17.17 -9.49 10.39
C VAL A 95 -18.26 -8.69 9.70
N ALA A 96 -19.31 -9.33 9.17
CA ALA A 96 -20.44 -8.63 8.54
C ALA A 96 -21.15 -7.65 9.50
N LYS A 97 -21.29 -8.03 10.78
CA LYS A 97 -21.85 -7.14 11.81
C LYS A 97 -20.90 -5.97 12.10
N GLU A 98 -19.60 -6.24 12.21
CA GLU A 98 -18.62 -5.18 12.49
C GLU A 98 -18.45 -4.21 11.32
N VAL A 99 -18.52 -4.71 10.09
CA VAL A 99 -18.57 -3.90 8.87
C VAL A 99 -19.75 -2.91 8.92
N ARG A 100 -20.92 -3.34 9.40
CA ARG A 100 -22.07 -2.45 9.58
C ARG A 100 -21.77 -1.34 10.60
N SER A 101 -21.08 -1.67 11.69
CA SER A 101 -20.64 -0.68 12.69
C SER A 101 -19.65 0.31 12.07
N VAL A 102 -18.68 -0.18 11.28
CA VAL A 102 -17.74 0.68 10.54
C VAL A 102 -18.48 1.66 9.63
N LYS A 103 -19.43 1.17 8.83
CA LYS A 103 -20.26 2.01 7.96
C LYS A 103 -20.95 3.15 8.71
N ALA A 104 -21.48 2.87 9.90
CA ALA A 104 -22.20 3.88 10.69
C ALA A 104 -21.30 5.05 11.14
N GLU A 105 -19.99 4.82 11.28
CA GLU A 105 -19.02 5.84 11.73
C GLU A 105 -18.27 6.56 10.61
N LEU A 106 -18.30 6.03 9.39
CA LEU A 106 -17.57 6.61 8.27
C LEU A 106 -18.24 7.90 7.74
N PRO A 107 -17.45 8.90 7.29
CA PRO A 107 -17.99 10.07 6.63
C PRO A 107 -18.87 9.69 5.43
N LYS A 108 -19.94 10.46 5.18
CA LYS A 108 -20.91 10.16 4.12
C LYS A 108 -20.27 10.04 2.73
N SER A 109 -19.31 10.89 2.41
CA SER A 109 -18.56 10.84 1.14
C SER A 109 -17.78 9.54 0.98
N ILE A 110 -17.15 9.05 2.04
CA ILE A 110 -16.44 7.77 2.05
C ILE A 110 -17.41 6.59 1.91
N ASN A 111 -18.55 6.64 2.63
CA ASN A 111 -19.59 5.63 2.48
C ASN A 111 -20.17 5.56 1.06
N LYS A 112 -20.30 6.70 0.37
CA LYS A 112 -20.73 6.77 -1.02
C LYS A 112 -19.73 6.04 -1.93
N LEU A 113 -18.45 6.37 -1.81
CA LEU A 113 -17.39 5.72 -2.59
C LEU A 113 -17.34 4.20 -2.32
N LEU A 114 -17.39 3.76 -1.06
CA LEU A 114 -17.42 2.32 -0.73
C LEU A 114 -18.63 1.62 -1.35
N THR A 115 -19.80 2.26 -1.33
CA THR A 115 -21.02 1.71 -1.94
C THR A 115 -20.86 1.53 -3.45
N GLU A 116 -20.17 2.45 -4.11
CA GLU A 116 -19.90 2.42 -5.55
C GLU A 116 -18.82 1.39 -5.93
N PHE A 117 -17.69 1.38 -5.22
CA PHE A 117 -16.49 0.69 -5.67
C PHE A 117 -16.17 -0.62 -4.96
N LEU A 118 -16.74 -0.89 -3.78
CA LEU A 118 -16.45 -2.13 -3.04
C LEU A 118 -17.49 -3.20 -3.37
N PHE A 119 -17.12 -4.14 -4.23
CA PHE A 119 -18.03 -5.15 -4.76
C PHE A 119 -18.24 -6.30 -3.77
N ARG A 120 -17.21 -6.66 -3.01
CA ARG A 120 -17.28 -7.77 -2.07
C ARG A 120 -16.21 -7.72 -0.99
N ILE A 121 -16.52 -8.27 0.18
CA ILE A 121 -15.57 -8.60 1.24
C ILE A 121 -15.63 -10.11 1.46
N TYR A 122 -14.52 -10.79 1.29
CA TYR A 122 -14.35 -12.20 1.63
C TYR A 122 -13.64 -12.31 2.97
N VAL A 123 -14.02 -13.30 3.77
CA VAL A 123 -13.42 -13.54 5.09
C VAL A 123 -12.77 -14.91 5.12
N CYS A 124 -11.48 -14.93 5.44
CA CYS A 124 -10.66 -16.12 5.51
C CYS A 124 -9.92 -16.26 6.85
N GLU A 125 -9.18 -17.34 6.99
CA GLU A 125 -8.15 -17.56 7.99
C GLU A 125 -6.84 -17.87 7.24
N ASN A 126 -5.71 -17.58 7.88
CA ASN A 126 -4.38 -17.92 7.38
C ASN A 126 -4.06 -17.25 6.04
N LEU A 127 -4.26 -15.93 5.98
CA LEU A 127 -3.97 -15.11 4.80
C LEU A 127 -2.47 -14.89 4.58
N GLY A 128 -1.69 -14.79 5.66
CA GLY A 128 -0.30 -14.30 5.66
C GLY A 128 -0.18 -12.80 5.95
N GLY A 129 -1.31 -12.08 5.95
CA GLY A 129 -1.44 -10.66 6.27
C GLY A 129 -2.78 -10.33 6.92
N SER A 130 -3.11 -9.04 7.05
CA SER A 130 -4.41 -8.61 7.60
C SER A 130 -5.53 -8.63 6.55
N ALA A 131 -5.24 -8.17 5.35
CA ALA A 131 -6.14 -8.17 4.21
C ALA A 131 -5.35 -8.05 2.90
N VAL A 132 -6.03 -8.29 1.78
CA VAL A 132 -5.57 -7.97 0.43
C VAL A 132 -6.74 -7.48 -0.41
N SER A 133 -6.45 -6.71 -1.46
CA SER A 133 -7.45 -6.21 -2.41
C SER A 133 -7.24 -6.76 -3.81
N GLY A 134 -8.34 -6.90 -4.54
CA GLY A 134 -8.33 -7.15 -5.97
C GLY A 134 -9.24 -6.18 -6.72
N PHE A 135 -9.13 -6.15 -8.04
CA PHE A 135 -9.77 -5.16 -8.90
C PHE A 135 -10.74 -5.83 -9.87
N VAL A 136 -11.87 -5.19 -10.08
CA VAL A 136 -12.93 -5.67 -10.98
C VAL A 136 -12.93 -4.79 -12.22
N TYR A 137 -12.91 -5.43 -13.39
CA TYR A 137 -12.83 -4.76 -14.68
C TYR A 137 -14.07 -4.97 -15.53
N ARG A 138 -14.43 -3.94 -16.30
CA ARG A 138 -15.47 -3.95 -17.32
C ARG A 138 -15.00 -3.14 -18.53
N ASN A 139 -15.15 -3.68 -19.73
CA ASN A 139 -14.77 -3.01 -20.99
C ASN A 139 -13.33 -2.45 -20.99
N GLY A 140 -12.39 -3.15 -20.36
CA GLY A 140 -11.00 -2.69 -20.32
C GLY A 140 -10.67 -1.66 -19.23
N HIS A 141 -11.61 -1.28 -18.36
CA HIS A 141 -11.38 -0.34 -17.26
C HIS A 141 -11.70 -0.95 -15.90
N ALA A 142 -10.96 -0.56 -14.86
CA ALA A 142 -11.29 -0.91 -13.49
C ALA A 142 -12.51 -0.11 -13.04
N ILE A 143 -13.50 -0.78 -12.45
CA ILE A 143 -14.76 -0.18 -11.99
C ILE A 143 -14.96 -0.31 -10.48
N GLY A 144 -13.98 -0.86 -9.77
CA GLY A 144 -14.07 -1.19 -8.35
C GLY A 144 -13.20 -2.38 -8.00
N GLY A 145 -13.51 -3.02 -6.88
CA GLY A 145 -12.67 -4.08 -6.34
C GLY A 145 -13.34 -4.90 -5.25
N PHE A 146 -12.61 -5.87 -4.75
CA PHE A 146 -13.02 -6.71 -3.63
C PHE A 146 -11.88 -6.77 -2.61
N VAL A 147 -12.23 -7.06 -1.36
CA VAL A 147 -11.28 -7.25 -0.26
C VAL A 147 -11.35 -8.68 0.21
N ILE A 148 -10.21 -9.29 0.52
CA ILE A 148 -10.10 -10.57 1.23
C ILE A 148 -9.44 -10.27 2.57
N LEU A 149 -10.17 -10.50 3.66
CA LEU A 149 -9.81 -10.12 5.02
C LEU A 149 -9.53 -11.37 5.86
N ASP A 150 -8.43 -11.37 6.60
CA ASP A 150 -8.16 -12.40 7.58
C ASP A 150 -8.97 -12.14 8.86
N SER A 151 -9.79 -13.10 9.27
CA SER A 151 -10.60 -13.00 10.50
C SER A 151 -9.78 -12.86 11.79
N GLN A 152 -8.49 -13.21 11.77
CA GLN A 152 -7.58 -12.99 12.90
C GLN A 152 -7.40 -11.51 13.26
N ILE A 153 -7.74 -10.58 12.36
CA ILE A 153 -7.79 -9.14 12.68
C ILE A 153 -8.76 -8.85 13.84
N LEU A 154 -9.76 -9.70 14.08
CA LEU A 154 -10.67 -9.61 15.22
C LEU A 154 -10.00 -10.00 16.56
N ASN A 155 -8.71 -10.34 16.59
CA ASN A 155 -8.01 -10.73 17.82
C ASN A 155 -7.34 -9.55 18.53
N LYS A 156 -7.23 -8.38 17.89
CA LYS A 156 -6.55 -7.20 18.43
C LYS A 156 -7.44 -5.96 18.34
N ASN A 157 -7.33 -5.08 19.34
CA ASN A 157 -7.91 -3.75 19.23
C ASN A 157 -7.10 -2.88 18.25
N ALA A 158 -7.58 -1.67 17.97
CA ALA A 158 -6.98 -0.77 16.99
C ALA A 158 -5.50 -0.49 17.26
N ASN A 159 -5.16 -0.07 18.49
CA ASN A 159 -3.79 0.30 18.89
C ASN A 159 -2.84 -0.91 18.91
N ASP A 160 -3.31 -2.05 19.42
CA ASP A 160 -2.52 -3.28 19.47
C ASP A 160 -2.26 -3.83 18.06
N TRP A 161 -3.25 -3.76 17.17
CA TRP A 161 -3.11 -4.20 15.79
C TRP A 161 -2.09 -3.35 15.03
N ILE A 162 -2.20 -2.02 15.07
CA ILE A 162 -1.29 -1.15 14.31
C ILE A 162 0.15 -1.23 14.88
N SER A 163 0.30 -1.37 16.20
CA SER A 163 1.61 -1.57 16.84
C SER A 163 2.23 -2.90 16.42
N TYR A 164 1.42 -3.96 16.35
CA TYR A 164 1.84 -5.27 15.83
C TYR A 164 2.25 -5.18 14.35
N LYS A 165 1.45 -4.51 13.50
CA LYS A 165 1.76 -4.30 12.07
C LYS A 165 3.12 -3.61 11.93
N GLU A 166 3.34 -2.48 12.60
CA GLU A 166 4.62 -1.76 12.52
C GLU A 166 5.80 -2.60 13.05
N SER A 167 5.60 -3.28 14.18
CA SER A 167 6.64 -4.15 14.78
C SER A 167 7.03 -5.32 13.89
N SER A 168 6.14 -5.78 13.01
CA SER A 168 6.38 -6.94 12.13
C SER A 168 7.52 -6.72 11.12
N ALA A 169 7.91 -5.47 10.87
CA ALA A 169 9.06 -5.14 10.04
C ALA A 169 10.40 -5.43 10.74
N PHE A 170 10.38 -5.57 12.06
CA PHE A 170 11.57 -5.60 12.90
C PHE A 170 11.74 -6.93 13.64
N LYS A 171 13.00 -7.26 13.95
CA LYS A 171 13.33 -8.39 14.82
C LYS A 171 12.94 -8.05 16.26
N PRO A 172 12.37 -9.00 17.02
CA PRO A 172 12.12 -8.80 18.44
C PRO A 172 13.39 -8.43 19.20
N ASP A 173 13.36 -7.34 19.94
CA ASP A 173 14.42 -6.92 20.88
C ASP A 173 13.81 -6.19 22.11
N ASN A 174 14.63 -5.48 22.88
CA ASN A 174 14.18 -4.72 24.07
C ASN A 174 13.57 -3.33 23.74
N THR A 175 13.45 -3.01 22.46
CA THR A 175 12.84 -1.80 21.91
C THR A 175 11.42 -2.13 21.47
N GLU A 176 10.45 -1.39 21.97
CA GLU A 176 9.03 -1.60 21.68
C GLU A 176 8.49 -0.44 20.85
N ILE A 177 7.63 -0.75 19.88
CA ILE A 177 6.86 0.22 19.12
C ILE A 177 5.44 0.22 19.67
N LYS A 178 4.94 1.40 20.05
CA LYS A 178 3.51 1.60 20.33
C LYS A 178 2.96 2.67 19.43
N ILE A 179 1.85 2.36 18.76
CA ILE A 179 1.12 3.30 17.93
C ILE A 179 -0.30 3.45 18.49
N LYS A 180 -0.72 4.69 18.71
CA LYS A 180 -2.06 5.06 19.12
C LYS A 180 -2.82 5.62 17.92
N ILE A 181 -3.80 4.87 17.42
CA ILE A 181 -4.75 5.32 16.39
C ILE A 181 -6.16 5.60 16.95
N GLU A 182 -6.43 5.18 18.18
CA GLU A 182 -7.69 5.43 18.88
C GLU A 182 -7.46 5.82 20.34
N GLU A 183 -8.36 6.64 20.87
CA GLU A 183 -8.48 6.88 22.31
C GLU A 183 -9.00 5.62 23.03
N GLU A 184 -8.77 5.50 24.34
CA GLU A 184 -9.06 4.29 25.12
C GLU A 184 -10.48 3.75 24.90
N ASN A 185 -11.50 4.62 24.98
CA ASN A 185 -12.90 4.25 24.79
C ASN A 185 -13.25 3.83 23.35
N SER A 186 -12.41 4.18 22.38
CA SER A 186 -12.54 3.85 20.96
C SER A 186 -11.52 2.79 20.51
N ASN A 187 -10.67 2.30 21.40
CA ASN A 187 -9.66 1.30 21.08
C ASN A 187 -10.31 -0.09 20.98
N THR A 188 -11.01 -0.33 19.88
CA THR A 188 -11.82 -1.53 19.64
C THR A 188 -11.36 -2.29 18.40
N LYS A 189 -11.78 -3.55 18.29
CA LYS A 189 -11.57 -4.40 17.10
C LYS A 189 -12.26 -3.82 15.86
N VAL A 190 -13.41 -3.15 16.06
CA VAL A 190 -14.15 -2.47 14.98
C VAL A 190 -13.33 -1.34 14.38
N ASN A 191 -12.64 -0.58 15.21
CA ASN A 191 -11.80 0.52 14.73
C ASN A 191 -10.48 0.03 14.11
N ALA A 192 -9.96 -1.13 14.52
CA ALA A 192 -8.92 -1.82 13.76
C ALA A 192 -9.42 -2.19 12.35
N LEU A 193 -10.60 -2.82 12.26
CA LEU A 193 -11.24 -3.18 11.00
C LEU A 193 -11.48 -1.95 10.11
N ARG A 194 -11.92 -0.82 10.67
CA ARG A 194 -12.08 0.43 9.91
C ARG A 194 -10.79 0.86 9.24
N TYR A 195 -9.68 0.90 9.98
CA TYR A 195 -8.38 1.31 9.43
C TYR A 195 -7.93 0.35 8.32
N ILE A 196 -8.05 -0.96 8.54
CA ILE A 196 -7.71 -1.99 7.54
C ILE A 196 -8.56 -1.82 6.28
N LEU A 197 -9.88 -1.74 6.41
CA LEU A 197 -10.77 -1.60 5.26
C LEU A 197 -10.53 -0.32 4.47
N LEU A 198 -10.23 0.79 5.15
CA LEU A 198 -9.88 2.04 4.46
C LEU A 198 -8.56 1.92 3.70
N HIS A 199 -7.56 1.23 4.26
CA HIS A 199 -6.30 0.96 3.57
C HIS A 199 -6.54 0.15 2.29
N GLU A 200 -7.23 -0.99 2.41
CA GLU A 200 -7.58 -1.84 1.27
C GLU A 200 -8.42 -1.10 0.22
N PHE A 201 -9.37 -0.30 0.68
CA PHE A 201 -10.17 0.53 -0.20
C PHE A 201 -9.34 1.59 -0.94
N GLY A 202 -8.27 2.08 -0.31
CA GLY A 202 -7.29 2.95 -0.96
C GLY A 202 -6.67 2.30 -2.19
N HIS A 203 -6.29 1.01 -2.15
CA HIS A 203 -5.80 0.31 -3.34
C HIS A 203 -6.87 0.27 -4.44
N ILE A 204 -8.12 -0.07 -4.09
CA ILE A 204 -9.23 -0.12 -5.04
C ILE A 204 -9.43 1.23 -5.73
N LEU A 205 -9.48 2.32 -4.95
CA LEU A 205 -9.64 3.67 -5.48
C LEU A 205 -8.48 4.11 -6.36
N SER A 206 -7.24 3.73 -6.01
CA SER A 206 -6.06 4.06 -6.80
C SER A 206 -6.21 3.60 -8.25
N VAL A 207 -6.61 2.34 -8.42
CA VAL A 207 -6.77 1.73 -9.76
C VAL A 207 -8.05 2.18 -10.43
N ALA A 208 -9.18 2.16 -9.72
CA ALA A 208 -10.49 2.51 -10.29
C ALA A 208 -10.61 4.00 -10.68
N SER A 209 -9.86 4.88 -10.03
CA SER A 209 -9.82 6.32 -10.34
C SER A 209 -8.68 6.70 -11.30
N GLY A 210 -7.88 5.73 -11.76
CA GLY A 210 -6.75 5.97 -12.66
C GLY A 210 -5.60 6.78 -12.03
N VAL A 211 -5.50 6.80 -10.69
CA VAL A 211 -4.39 7.44 -9.99
C VAL A 211 -3.15 6.56 -10.04
N GLY A 212 -3.33 5.27 -9.80
CA GLY A 212 -2.33 4.22 -9.92
C GLY A 212 -2.39 3.49 -11.27
N PRO A 213 -1.35 2.71 -11.60
CA PRO A 213 -1.31 1.93 -12.84
C PRO A 213 -2.25 0.72 -12.80
N ASP A 214 -2.70 0.27 -13.98
CA ASP A 214 -3.52 -0.93 -14.14
C ASP A 214 -2.68 -2.20 -13.90
N PHE A 215 -3.21 -3.11 -13.07
CA PHE A 215 -2.56 -4.38 -12.73
C PHE A 215 -2.58 -5.42 -13.87
N ARG A 216 -3.28 -5.17 -14.97
CA ARG A 216 -3.27 -5.99 -16.20
C ARG A 216 -2.25 -5.49 -17.22
N GLY A 217 -1.61 -4.34 -16.98
CA GLY A 217 -0.54 -3.84 -17.83
C GLY A 217 0.70 -4.72 -17.75
N LYS A 218 1.45 -4.82 -18.85
CA LYS A 218 2.73 -5.58 -18.89
C LYS A 218 3.77 -5.01 -17.93
N THR A 219 3.77 -3.69 -17.74
CA THR A 219 4.66 -2.96 -16.85
C THR A 219 3.85 -1.95 -16.05
N ARG A 220 4.32 -1.58 -14.86
CA ARG A 220 3.67 -0.59 -13.98
C ARG A 220 4.64 0.56 -13.71
N ARG A 221 4.32 1.74 -14.25
CA ARG A 221 5.13 2.95 -14.13
C ARG A 221 4.44 3.97 -13.23
N PHE A 222 5.16 4.47 -12.23
CA PHE A 222 4.62 5.39 -11.24
C PHE A 222 5.14 6.82 -11.42
N GLU A 223 6.36 6.98 -11.94
CA GLU A 223 7.05 8.28 -12.06
C GLU A 223 6.26 9.39 -12.78
N ASN A 224 5.41 9.02 -13.76
CA ASN A 224 4.64 9.96 -14.58
C ASN A 224 3.23 10.22 -14.04
N LEU A 225 2.81 9.51 -12.99
CA LEU A 225 1.49 9.65 -12.40
C LEU A 225 1.53 10.78 -11.36
N PRO A 226 0.62 11.78 -11.41
CA PRO A 226 0.71 12.98 -10.57
C PRO A 226 0.87 12.71 -9.07
N PHE A 227 0.22 11.67 -8.55
CA PHE A 227 0.28 11.31 -7.13
C PHE A 227 1.68 10.84 -6.68
N TYR A 228 2.42 10.19 -7.59
CA TYR A 228 3.67 9.49 -7.30
C TYR A 228 4.91 10.25 -7.80
N GLN A 229 4.70 11.23 -8.68
CA GLN A 229 5.74 12.02 -9.31
C GLN A 229 6.69 12.62 -8.27
N GLY A 230 7.99 12.38 -8.45
CA GLY A 230 9.04 12.84 -7.55
C GLY A 230 9.19 12.03 -6.26
N ILE A 231 8.47 10.91 -6.12
CA ILE A 231 8.53 10.02 -4.95
C ILE A 231 8.87 8.60 -5.38
N TRP A 232 8.12 8.06 -6.36
CA TRP A 232 8.26 6.69 -6.85
C TRP A 232 8.66 6.65 -8.32
N LYS A 233 9.56 5.74 -8.66
CA LYS A 233 10.00 5.45 -10.04
C LYS A 233 9.25 4.24 -10.59
N SER A 234 9.38 3.12 -9.87
CA SER A 234 8.58 1.90 -10.06
C SER A 234 7.85 1.57 -8.76
N GLU A 235 7.12 0.45 -8.74
CA GLU A 235 6.47 -0.05 -7.53
C GLU A 235 7.43 -0.16 -6.34
N LYS A 236 8.63 -0.71 -6.58
CA LYS A 236 9.59 -1.04 -5.53
C LYS A 236 10.75 -0.04 -5.41
N LYS A 237 10.84 0.94 -6.30
CA LYS A 237 11.96 1.90 -6.36
C LYS A 237 11.49 3.31 -6.12
N SER A 238 12.07 3.97 -5.12
CA SER A 238 11.83 5.36 -4.79
C SER A 238 13.00 6.26 -5.22
N VAL A 239 12.75 7.55 -5.41
CA VAL A 239 13.83 8.53 -5.61
C VAL A 239 14.75 8.66 -4.38
N TYR A 240 14.26 8.26 -3.20
CA TYR A 240 14.97 8.36 -1.92
C TYR A 240 15.92 7.18 -1.62
N ASP A 241 15.89 6.12 -2.45
CA ASP A 241 16.66 4.87 -2.23
C ASP A 241 18.17 5.09 -2.25
N GLY A 242 18.64 6.02 -3.06
CA GLY A 242 20.07 6.33 -3.22
C GLY A 242 20.55 7.53 -2.39
N SER A 243 19.68 8.10 -1.55
CA SER A 243 19.95 9.35 -0.84
C SER A 243 19.57 9.24 0.64
N GLU A 244 18.51 9.93 1.03
CA GLU A 244 18.14 10.19 2.41
C GLU A 244 17.61 8.95 3.11
N PHE A 245 16.96 8.02 2.40
CA PHE A 245 16.32 6.85 3.01
C PHE A 245 16.83 5.52 2.43
N SER A 246 18.16 5.36 2.42
CA SER A 246 18.84 4.18 1.87
C SER A 246 18.47 2.84 2.53
N LEU A 247 17.94 2.84 3.76
CA LEU A 247 17.44 1.63 4.42
C LEU A 247 16.08 1.16 3.91
N ARG A 248 15.30 2.02 3.24
CA ARG A 248 13.92 1.73 2.81
C ARG A 248 13.75 0.40 2.07
N PRO A 249 14.59 0.02 1.08
CA PRO A 249 14.43 -1.25 0.37
C PRO A 249 14.61 -2.50 1.24
N ARG A 250 15.18 -2.36 2.44
CA ARG A 250 15.39 -3.46 3.38
C ARG A 250 14.23 -3.63 4.36
N ILE A 251 13.32 -2.67 4.43
CA ILE A 251 12.17 -2.68 5.35
C ILE A 251 11.08 -3.54 4.75
N LYS A 252 10.83 -4.70 5.35
CA LYS A 252 9.81 -5.64 4.90
C LYS A 252 8.91 -6.02 6.08
N PHE A 253 7.64 -5.59 6.01
CA PHE A 253 6.63 -5.94 7.01
C PHE A 253 6.36 -7.45 6.98
N TYR A 254 5.90 -7.99 8.10
CA TYR A 254 5.61 -9.41 8.31
C TYR A 254 6.81 -10.36 8.09
N SER A 255 8.05 -9.84 8.13
CA SER A 255 9.25 -10.64 7.85
C SER A 255 10.37 -10.51 8.90
N SER A 256 10.21 -9.64 9.91
CA SER A 256 11.25 -9.37 10.92
C SER A 256 12.61 -9.02 10.29
N SER A 257 12.58 -8.15 9.27
CA SER A 257 13.71 -7.89 8.38
C SER A 257 14.92 -7.21 9.03
N LEU A 258 14.71 -6.32 10.01
CA LEU A 258 15.75 -5.44 10.56
C LEU A 258 15.73 -5.38 12.09
N PRO A 259 16.89 -5.30 12.78
CA PRO A 259 16.91 -4.99 14.21
C PRO A 259 16.43 -3.55 14.46
N LEU A 260 15.38 -3.35 15.26
CA LEU A 260 14.82 -2.01 15.52
C LEU A 260 15.83 -1.12 16.25
N ARG A 261 16.45 -1.62 17.32
CA ARG A 261 17.36 -0.85 18.17
C ARG A 261 18.52 -0.20 17.42
N GLU A 262 19.04 -0.89 16.40
CA GLU A 262 20.18 -0.44 15.61
C GLU A 262 19.78 0.53 14.49
N ASN A 263 18.52 0.52 14.06
CA ASN A 263 18.10 1.19 12.83
C ASN A 263 17.07 2.29 13.03
N TRP A 264 16.40 2.39 14.18
CA TRP A 264 15.28 3.34 14.36
C TRP A 264 15.68 4.80 14.08
N ASN A 265 16.89 5.21 14.46
CA ASN A 265 17.43 6.56 14.25
C ASN A 265 17.72 6.87 12.77
N ASN A 266 17.89 5.83 11.95
CA ASN A 266 18.06 5.90 10.50
C ASN A 266 16.75 5.60 9.74
N ILE A 267 15.62 5.49 10.45
CA ILE A 267 14.31 5.20 9.87
C ILE A 267 13.35 6.34 10.18
N TYR A 268 12.97 6.54 11.45
CA TYR A 268 11.86 7.45 11.78
C TYR A 268 12.21 8.94 11.64
N PRO A 269 13.39 9.43 12.10
CA PRO A 269 13.77 10.82 11.85
C PRO A 269 13.93 11.15 10.37
N ILE A 270 14.26 10.15 9.54
CA ILE A 270 14.35 10.29 8.09
C ILE A 270 12.94 10.34 7.49
N LEU A 271 12.05 9.46 7.94
CA LEU A 271 10.65 9.43 7.53
C LEU A 271 9.99 10.82 7.69
N GLU A 272 10.31 11.55 8.77
CA GLU A 272 9.83 12.92 9.00
C GLU A 272 10.21 13.91 7.89
N LYS A 273 11.33 13.71 7.21
CA LYS A 273 11.83 14.58 6.12
C LYS A 273 11.42 14.11 4.73
N THR A 274 10.84 12.91 4.63
CA THR A 274 10.35 12.34 3.38
C THR A 274 8.84 12.51 3.22
N PRO A 275 8.30 12.47 1.99
CA PRO A 275 6.88 12.57 1.71
C PRO A 275 6.16 11.23 1.91
N PHE A 276 6.45 10.54 3.01
CA PHE A 276 5.77 9.30 3.39
C PHE A 276 4.96 9.54 4.67
N PRO A 277 3.62 9.30 4.67
CA PRO A 277 2.80 9.50 5.85
C PRO A 277 3.11 8.50 6.99
N THR A 278 3.43 7.25 6.64
CA THR A 278 3.75 6.17 7.59
C THR A 278 4.96 5.36 7.10
N LEU A 279 5.58 4.55 7.96
CA LEU A 279 6.66 3.67 7.50
C LEU A 279 6.15 2.66 6.46
N TYR A 280 4.93 2.16 6.65
CA TYR A 280 4.30 1.25 5.69
C TYR A 280 4.12 1.91 4.33
N SER A 281 3.78 3.21 4.27
CA SER A 281 3.67 3.93 2.99
C SER A 281 5.00 4.06 2.21
N ALA A 282 6.13 3.78 2.86
CA ALA A 282 7.45 3.81 2.25
C ALA A 282 7.89 2.43 1.70
N THR A 283 7.12 1.36 1.86
CA THR A 283 7.53 0.02 1.40
C THR A 283 7.44 -0.11 -0.13
N ASN A 284 6.34 0.35 -0.72
CA ASN A 284 6.10 0.35 -2.17
C ASN A 284 5.09 1.44 -2.57
N ALA A 285 4.98 1.69 -3.87
CA ALA A 285 4.12 2.72 -4.41
C ALA A 285 2.62 2.42 -4.25
N ASP A 286 2.19 1.16 -4.27
CA ASP A 286 0.77 0.84 -4.08
C ASP A 286 0.32 1.16 -2.64
N ASP A 287 1.12 0.74 -1.65
CA ASP A 287 0.94 1.05 -0.22
C ASP A 287 1.06 2.54 0.06
N PHE A 288 1.87 3.28 -0.71
CA PHE A 288 1.99 4.72 -0.56
C PHE A 288 0.64 5.43 -0.77
N PHE A 289 -0.13 5.07 -1.80
CA PHE A 289 -1.46 5.65 -2.00
C PHE A 289 -2.44 5.15 -0.93
N ALA A 290 -2.47 3.85 -0.67
CA ALA A 290 -3.40 3.26 0.30
C ALA A 290 -3.22 3.85 1.71
N GLU A 291 -1.97 3.95 2.19
CA GLU A 291 -1.64 4.58 3.47
C GLU A 291 -1.91 6.08 3.49
N SER A 292 -1.66 6.79 2.38
CA SER A 292 -2.01 8.21 2.29
C SER A 292 -3.52 8.42 2.36
N PHE A 293 -4.31 7.57 1.71
CA PHE A 293 -5.76 7.63 1.74
C PHE A 293 -6.31 7.34 3.14
N VAL A 294 -5.95 6.22 3.77
CA VAL A 294 -6.41 5.93 5.15
C VAL A 294 -5.92 6.98 6.14
N SER A 295 -4.69 7.48 6.00
CA SER A 295 -4.17 8.55 6.86
C SER A 295 -4.99 9.85 6.68
N TYR A 296 -5.35 10.20 5.45
CA TYR A 296 -6.19 11.36 5.18
C TYR A 296 -7.57 11.22 5.82
N VAL A 297 -8.26 10.09 5.62
CA VAL A 297 -9.57 9.86 6.20
C VAL A 297 -9.49 9.84 7.73
N HIS A 298 -8.54 9.10 8.31
CA HIS A 298 -8.41 8.90 9.75
C HIS A 298 -7.96 10.17 10.49
N VAL A 299 -6.88 10.82 10.03
CA VAL A 299 -6.28 11.97 10.71
C VAL A 299 -6.94 13.28 10.28
N ILE A 300 -7.12 13.51 8.98
CA ILE A 300 -7.63 14.80 8.48
C ILE A 300 -9.16 14.89 8.58
N MET A 301 -9.90 13.91 8.05
CA MET A 301 -11.37 13.99 8.02
C MET A 301 -12.00 13.65 9.36
N GLN A 302 -11.56 12.57 10.01
CA GLN A 302 -12.14 12.08 11.26
C GLN A 302 -11.49 12.66 12.51
N LYS A 303 -10.36 13.39 12.38
CA LYS A 303 -9.62 14.00 13.50
C LYS A 303 -9.23 12.99 14.59
N ARG A 304 -8.90 11.77 14.19
CA ARG A 304 -8.49 10.70 15.11
C ARG A 304 -6.97 10.71 15.31
N PRO A 305 -6.48 10.27 16.48
CA PRO A 305 -5.05 10.29 16.76
C PRO A 305 -4.29 9.36 15.81
N TRP A 306 -3.03 9.67 15.58
CA TRP A 306 -2.03 8.75 15.05
C TRP A 306 -0.69 9.20 15.62
N GLU A 307 -0.20 8.45 16.60
CA GLU A 307 1.03 8.76 17.32
C GLU A 307 1.85 7.49 17.49
N LEU A 308 3.11 7.53 17.08
CA LEU A 308 4.08 6.47 17.28
C LEU A 308 5.04 6.88 18.40
N VAL A 309 5.28 5.96 19.34
CA VAL A 309 6.28 6.10 20.39
C VAL A 309 7.17 4.86 20.41
N LEU A 310 8.48 5.08 20.37
CA LEU A 310 9.48 4.04 20.59
C LEU A 310 9.90 4.03 22.06
N TYR A 311 10.01 2.85 22.64
CA TYR A 311 10.50 2.65 24.00
C TYR A 311 11.74 1.77 23.99
N ASP A 312 12.81 2.15 24.68
CA ASP A 312 13.95 1.26 25.00
C ASP A 312 13.92 0.96 26.50
N LYS A 313 13.80 -0.32 26.86
CA LYS A 313 13.68 -0.76 28.27
C LYS A 313 12.60 0.00 29.04
N GLY A 314 11.45 0.23 28.40
CA GLY A 314 10.30 0.93 28.97
C GLY A 314 10.41 2.46 29.03
N LYS A 315 11.51 3.06 28.57
CA LYS A 315 11.65 4.53 28.51
C LYS A 315 11.38 5.04 27.09
N PRO A 316 10.53 6.06 26.89
CA PRO A 316 10.30 6.62 25.57
C PRO A 316 11.58 7.27 25.04
N ILE A 317 12.03 6.87 23.85
CA ILE A 317 13.25 7.37 23.21
C ILE A 317 12.98 8.21 21.96
N TYR A 318 11.80 8.05 21.34
CA TYR A 318 11.40 8.78 20.16
C TYR A 318 9.89 8.81 20.06
N LYS A 319 9.35 9.89 19.49
CA LYS A 319 7.92 10.09 19.28
C LYS A 319 7.69 10.84 18.00
N THR A 320 6.72 10.41 17.20
CA THR A 320 6.31 11.09 15.97
C THR A 320 4.82 10.94 15.72
N ARG A 321 4.33 11.68 14.73
CA ARG A 321 2.93 11.68 14.28
C ARG A 321 2.83 11.24 12.84
N ASN A 322 1.60 11.09 12.35
CA ASN A 322 1.38 10.73 10.96
C ASN A 322 1.85 11.87 10.04
N GLY A 323 2.63 11.51 9.03
CA GLY A 323 3.18 12.48 8.10
C GLY A 323 2.17 13.08 7.14
N ILE A 324 0.94 12.59 7.05
CA ILE A 324 -0.08 13.09 6.11
C ILE A 324 -0.37 14.58 6.26
N GLU A 325 -0.10 15.17 7.43
CA GLU A 325 -0.27 16.60 7.70
C GLU A 325 0.87 17.48 7.16
N LYS A 326 2.01 16.90 6.75
CA LYS A 326 3.18 17.64 6.27
C LYS A 326 2.90 18.39 4.97
N ASP A 327 3.51 19.56 4.80
CA ASP A 327 3.40 20.35 3.55
C ASP A 327 3.91 19.58 2.32
N SER A 328 4.90 18.70 2.51
CA SER A 328 5.42 17.84 1.44
C SER A 328 4.38 16.87 0.84
N LEU A 329 3.23 16.71 1.47
CA LEU A 329 2.11 15.86 1.02
C LEU A 329 0.87 16.65 0.58
N GLU A 330 0.96 17.98 0.44
CA GLU A 330 -0.16 18.83 0.01
C GLU A 330 -0.75 18.38 -1.33
N LYS A 331 0.10 18.08 -2.32
CA LYS A 331 -0.34 17.58 -3.63
C LYS A 331 -1.13 16.29 -3.51
N GLN A 332 -0.65 15.33 -2.71
CA GLN A 332 -1.30 14.04 -2.51
C GLN A 332 -2.64 14.21 -1.79
N ARG A 333 -2.72 15.07 -0.77
CA ARG A 333 -3.99 15.42 -0.11
C ARG A 333 -4.99 16.00 -1.11
N GLY A 334 -4.57 16.96 -1.95
CA GLY A 334 -5.44 17.55 -2.97
C GLY A 334 -5.99 16.52 -3.98
N ILE A 335 -5.17 15.54 -4.39
CA ILE A 335 -5.64 14.45 -5.27
C ILE A 335 -6.66 13.56 -4.56
N ILE A 336 -6.41 13.18 -3.29
CA ILE A 336 -7.35 12.40 -2.48
C ILE A 336 -8.67 13.16 -2.28
N GLU A 337 -8.60 14.46 -1.98
CA GLU A 337 -9.75 15.35 -1.84
C GLU A 337 -10.59 15.40 -3.10
N ASN A 338 -9.96 15.51 -4.28
CA ASN A 338 -10.66 15.51 -5.56
C ASN A 338 -11.41 14.19 -5.81
N ILE A 339 -10.84 13.05 -5.41
CA ILE A 339 -11.52 11.74 -5.52
C ILE A 339 -12.71 11.68 -4.56
N ILE A 340 -12.55 12.16 -3.33
CA ILE A 340 -13.61 12.16 -2.31
C ILE A 340 -14.77 13.10 -2.68
N ASN A 341 -14.46 14.24 -3.26
CA ASN A 341 -15.41 15.30 -3.58
C ASN A 341 -15.94 15.25 -5.02
N ARG A 342 -15.54 14.26 -5.81
CA ARG A 342 -16.02 14.13 -7.18
C ARG A 342 -17.55 14.09 -7.20
N SER A 343 -18.14 14.91 -8.05
CA SER A 343 -19.57 14.79 -8.38
C SER A 343 -19.79 13.46 -9.11
N ASP A 344 -20.98 12.87 -8.99
CA ASP A 344 -21.29 11.69 -9.81
C ASP A 344 -21.09 12.06 -11.29
N PRO A 345 -20.45 11.20 -12.11
CA PRO A 345 -20.33 11.42 -13.53
C PRO A 345 -21.69 11.60 -14.23
#